data_AF-A0AB34IX64-F1
#
_entry.id   AF-A0AB34IX64-F1
#
_cell.length_a   1.000
_cell.length_b   1.000
_cell.length_c   1.000
_cell.angle_alpha   90.00
_cell.angle_beta   90.00
_cell.angle_gamma   90.00
#
_symmetry.space_group_name_H-M   'P 1'
#
loop_
_entity.id
_entity.type
_entity.pdbx_description
1 polymer ?
#
loop_
_entity_poly.entity_id
_entity_poly.type
_entity_poly.pdbx_seq_one_letter_code
_entity_poly.pdbx_strand_id
1 'polypeptide(L)'
;MALVAMLATSAVLLRPVHPPRASAPRCTMQTSAPRKIAVPEFPEICEQTGLTLTRYMCEISRANPGLQDLETLVSSIATACKTIKSLVERSHITGLVGYAEGGGVINVQGEQQKTLDVLTNDVLKKALRFTGKMGVIASEEEDNPVDVFDDKQLPKYETQALLDEAGKYTAVFDPLDGSSNVDAGIPTGTIFGIFEDDAHCLVPDDDCDVQKILSEPSAEDDECDMQGKISQECLTATLQPGNSLIASGYCLYSSSTFFALTLGAGVQIFTLDTAIGEFVLTHPDVRIPARGSIYSMNEANRHAWDAPLRTYIEDLQLGKGEAGKPYTARYIGSMVGDVHRTLLYGGIFGYPADSKNQNGKLRLLYEAAPIAYLVEQAGGLALTGKTRIMDLIPKSVHQRVPVILGSPDDVRECRKYYDAFTGSQAVMGPEALAIRERCFTRLKPGQLLDTDMDTVPDSMAVDSNGDGTVDKIVKIPKKDLA
;
A
#
# COMPACT_ATOMS: atom_id res chain seq x y z
N MET A 1 -91.24 -4.75 32.92
CA MET A 1 -90.23 -5.17 33.92
C MET A 1 -89.42 -6.31 33.34
N ALA A 2 -88.13 -6.34 33.69
CA ALA A 2 -87.08 -7.30 33.29
C ALA A 2 -86.21 -6.93 32.08
N LEU A 3 -84.96 -6.67 32.47
CA LEU A 3 -83.74 -6.27 31.79
C LEU A 3 -83.07 -7.49 31.14
N VAL A 4 -82.53 -7.41 29.92
CA VAL A 4 -81.42 -8.26 29.45
C VAL A 4 -80.48 -7.41 28.59
N ALA A 5 -79.22 -7.38 28.99
CA ALA A 5 -78.11 -6.68 28.35
C ALA A 5 -77.38 -7.60 27.35
N MET A 6 -76.88 -7.05 26.23
CA MET A 6 -75.70 -7.57 25.55
C MET A 6 -74.95 -6.47 24.78
N LEU A 7 -73.81 -6.11 25.38
CA LEU A 7 -72.49 -5.68 24.88
C LEU A 7 -72.31 -5.31 23.40
N ALA A 8 -71.77 -4.10 23.20
CA ALA A 8 -71.18 -3.58 21.97
C ALA A 8 -69.71 -4.02 21.82
N THR A 9 -69.33 -4.44 20.61
CA THR A 9 -67.95 -4.78 20.21
C THR A 9 -67.22 -3.58 19.64
N SER A 10 -66.08 -3.21 20.25
CA SER A 10 -65.08 -2.29 19.70
C SER A 10 -64.06 -3.06 18.85
N ALA A 11 -63.88 -2.69 17.58
CA ALA A 11 -62.85 -3.23 16.71
C ALA A 11 -61.54 -2.43 16.89
N VAL A 12 -60.48 -3.13 17.28
CA VAL A 12 -59.10 -2.61 17.35
C VAL A 12 -58.42 -2.89 15.99
N LEU A 13 -57.91 -1.84 15.35
CA LEU A 13 -57.06 -1.92 14.16
C LEU A 13 -55.66 -2.45 14.54
N LEU A 14 -55.33 -3.67 14.11
CA LEU A 14 -53.99 -4.26 14.22
C LEU A 14 -53.06 -3.68 13.13
N ARG A 15 -51.89 -3.17 13.54
CA ARG A 15 -50.79 -2.80 12.63
C ARG A 15 -50.18 -4.07 12.00
N PRO A 16 -49.67 -4.00 10.76
CA PRO A 16 -49.00 -5.14 10.13
C PRO A 16 -47.66 -5.41 10.83
N VAL A 17 -47.43 -6.69 11.17
CA VAL A 17 -46.17 -7.20 11.72
C VAL A 17 -45.18 -7.33 10.56
N HIS A 18 -44.06 -6.60 10.62
CA HIS A 18 -42.94 -6.83 9.70
C HIS A 18 -42.35 -8.23 9.92
N PRO A 19 -41.95 -8.95 8.86
CA PRO A 19 -41.26 -10.22 9.00
C PRO A 19 -39.92 -9.99 9.72
N PRO A 20 -39.43 -10.98 10.50
CA PRO A 20 -38.12 -10.86 11.14
C PRO A 20 -37.07 -10.68 10.04
N ARG A 21 -36.22 -9.64 10.18
CA ARG A 21 -35.03 -9.44 9.35
C ARG A 21 -34.26 -10.76 9.33
N ALA A 22 -34.05 -11.31 8.14
CA ALA A 22 -33.11 -12.40 7.95
C ALA A 22 -31.76 -11.96 8.53
N SER A 23 -31.16 -12.81 9.35
CA SER A 23 -29.80 -12.62 9.85
C SER A 23 -28.88 -12.33 8.66
N ALA A 24 -28.13 -11.23 8.72
CA ALA A 24 -27.12 -10.90 7.73
C ALA A 24 -26.22 -12.12 7.48
N PRO A 25 -25.87 -12.43 6.22
CA PRO A 25 -24.93 -13.50 5.95
C PRO A 25 -23.62 -13.16 6.66
N ARG A 26 -23.08 -14.12 7.43
CA ARG A 26 -21.74 -13.99 8.01
C ARG A 26 -20.76 -13.71 6.89
N CYS A 27 -20.02 -12.61 7.02
CA CYS A 27 -18.92 -12.23 6.16
C CYS A 27 -17.96 -13.42 6.05
N THR A 28 -17.95 -14.07 4.89
CA THR A 28 -16.92 -15.04 4.54
C THR A 28 -15.95 -14.25 3.68
N MET A 29 -14.75 -14.00 4.22
CA MET A 29 -13.67 -13.38 3.47
C MET A 29 -13.37 -14.26 2.26
N GLN A 30 -13.91 -13.88 1.11
CA GLN A 30 -13.42 -14.40 -0.15
C GLN A 30 -12.17 -13.59 -0.46
N THR A 31 -11.01 -14.16 -0.16
CA THR A 31 -9.78 -13.74 -0.81
C THR A 31 -10.05 -13.81 -2.31
N SER A 32 -10.00 -12.67 -3.00
CA SER A 32 -10.15 -12.68 -4.45
C SER A 32 -9.03 -13.58 -5.00
N ALA A 33 -9.40 -14.61 -5.76
CA ALA A 33 -8.41 -15.50 -6.35
C ALA A 33 -7.42 -14.66 -7.18
N PRO A 34 -6.11 -14.96 -7.13
CA PRO A 34 -5.12 -14.17 -7.85
C PRO A 34 -5.52 -14.05 -9.32
N ARG A 35 -5.71 -12.80 -9.77
CA ARG A 35 -6.19 -12.50 -11.12
C ARG A 35 -5.13 -12.99 -12.11
N LYS A 36 -5.45 -14.00 -12.91
CA LYS A 36 -4.55 -14.50 -13.96
C LYS A 36 -4.48 -13.46 -15.07
N ILE A 37 -3.36 -12.76 -15.18
CA ILE A 37 -3.09 -11.81 -16.25
C ILE A 37 -2.31 -12.53 -17.34
N ALA A 38 -2.84 -12.50 -18.57
CA ALA A 38 -2.12 -12.98 -19.74
C ALA A 38 -1.01 -11.97 -20.07
N VAL A 39 0.24 -12.39 -19.96
CA VAL A 39 1.39 -11.57 -20.35
C VAL A 39 1.67 -11.82 -21.83
N PRO A 40 1.52 -10.81 -22.71
CA PRO A 40 1.81 -10.96 -24.14
C PRO A 40 3.31 -11.10 -24.38
N GLU A 41 3.67 -11.77 -25.47
CA GLU A 41 5.04 -11.76 -25.99
C GLU A 41 5.28 -10.46 -26.78
N PHE A 42 6.49 -9.91 -26.68
CA PHE A 42 6.89 -8.67 -27.36
C PHE A 42 7.91 -8.97 -28.48
N PRO A 43 7.48 -9.47 -29.66
CA PRO A 43 8.40 -10.00 -30.68
C PRO A 43 9.20 -8.92 -31.42
N GLU A 44 8.69 -7.68 -31.49
CA GLU A 44 9.34 -6.58 -32.22
C GLU A 44 9.68 -5.44 -31.26
N ILE A 45 10.90 -5.42 -30.73
CA ILE A 45 11.40 -4.30 -29.92
C ILE A 45 12.30 -3.43 -30.81
N CYS A 46 11.94 -2.16 -30.96
CA CYS A 46 12.75 -1.18 -31.66
C CYS A 46 14.02 -0.91 -30.85
N GLU A 47 15.21 -1.13 -31.40
CA GLU A 47 16.47 -0.92 -30.68
C GLU A 47 16.67 0.54 -30.24
N GLN A 48 16.14 1.50 -31.00
CA GLN A 48 16.31 2.93 -30.72
C GLN A 48 15.37 3.45 -29.63
N THR A 49 14.18 2.86 -29.47
CA THR A 49 13.17 3.34 -28.49
C THR A 49 12.90 2.34 -27.36
N GLY A 50 13.27 1.07 -27.53
CA GLY A 50 12.88 -0.02 -26.65
C GLY A 50 11.36 -0.25 -26.62
N LEU A 51 10.91 -0.96 -25.58
CA LEU A 51 9.50 -1.16 -25.27
C LEU A 51 9.04 -0.08 -24.29
N THR A 52 8.26 0.89 -24.76
CA THR A 52 7.76 1.98 -23.91
C THR A 52 6.66 1.51 -22.97
N LEU A 53 6.47 2.20 -21.84
CA LEU A 53 5.39 1.95 -20.88
C LEU A 53 4.02 2.02 -21.57
N THR A 54 3.80 3.03 -22.43
CA THR A 54 2.56 3.16 -23.20
C THR A 54 2.31 1.92 -24.05
N ARG A 55 3.30 1.48 -24.84
CA ARG A 55 3.14 0.27 -25.67
C ARG A 55 2.93 -0.98 -24.82
N TYR A 56 3.69 -1.14 -23.74
CA TYR A 56 3.53 -2.24 -22.79
C TYR A 56 2.09 -2.31 -22.27
N MET A 57 1.54 -1.19 -21.80
CA MET A 57 0.18 -1.12 -21.28
C MET A 57 -0.87 -1.39 -22.38
N CYS A 58 -0.70 -0.86 -23.59
CA CYS A 58 -1.61 -1.15 -24.71
C CYS A 58 -1.66 -2.65 -25.04
N GLU A 59 -0.51 -3.33 -25.08
CA GLU A 59 -0.46 -4.77 -25.39
C GLU A 59 -1.04 -5.62 -24.25
N ILE A 60 -0.76 -5.27 -22.98
CA ILE A 60 -1.37 -5.91 -21.81
C ILE A 60 -2.89 -5.74 -21.81
N SER A 61 -3.37 -4.52 -22.07
CA SER A 61 -4.79 -4.15 -22.15
C SER A 61 -5.52 -4.91 -23.28
N ARG A 62 -4.85 -5.09 -24.42
CA ARG A 62 -5.37 -5.93 -25.54
C ARG A 62 -5.48 -7.40 -25.18
N ALA A 63 -4.50 -7.94 -24.45
CA ALA A 63 -4.52 -9.33 -23.99
C ALA A 63 -5.51 -9.54 -22.82
N ASN A 64 -5.82 -8.48 -22.06
CA ASN A 64 -6.66 -8.53 -20.87
C ASN A 64 -7.70 -7.40 -20.90
N PRO A 65 -8.83 -7.57 -21.62
CA PRO A 65 -9.82 -6.50 -21.79
C PRO A 65 -10.36 -5.88 -20.49
N GLY A 66 -10.34 -6.64 -19.38
CA GLY A 66 -10.74 -6.13 -18.06
C GLY A 66 -9.79 -5.10 -17.43
N LEU A 67 -8.61 -4.87 -18.03
CA LEU A 67 -7.59 -3.92 -17.53
C LEU A 67 -7.52 -2.62 -18.36
N GLN A 68 -8.45 -2.40 -19.30
CA GLN A 68 -8.44 -1.22 -20.19
C GLN A 68 -8.41 0.11 -19.42
N ASP A 69 -9.13 0.22 -18.30
CA ASP A 69 -9.11 1.45 -17.50
C ASP A 69 -7.72 1.69 -16.85
N LEU A 70 -7.00 0.62 -16.50
CA LEU A 70 -5.67 0.73 -15.88
C LEU A 70 -4.63 1.31 -16.83
N GLU A 71 -4.77 1.10 -18.14
CA GLU A 71 -3.93 1.73 -19.15
C GLU A 71 -3.97 3.26 -19.03
N THR A 72 -5.17 3.82 -18.92
CA THR A 72 -5.40 5.26 -18.76
C THR A 72 -4.86 5.76 -17.42
N LEU A 73 -5.13 5.03 -16.33
CA LEU A 73 -4.65 5.39 -14.98
C LEU A 73 -3.12 5.39 -14.91
N VAL A 74 -2.47 4.32 -15.35
CA VAL A 74 -1.00 4.20 -15.34
C VAL A 74 -0.36 5.27 -16.22
N SER A 75 -0.94 5.57 -17.39
CA SER A 75 -0.43 6.63 -18.27
C SER A 75 -0.54 8.03 -17.62
N SER A 76 -1.62 8.27 -16.88
CA SER A 76 -1.81 9.53 -16.14
C SER A 76 -0.82 9.65 -14.98
N ILE A 77 -0.65 8.58 -14.19
CA ILE A 77 0.35 8.51 -13.10
C ILE A 77 1.77 8.72 -13.66
N ALA A 78 2.12 8.05 -14.76
CA ALA A 78 3.42 8.23 -15.39
C ALA A 78 3.67 9.68 -15.83
N THR A 79 2.64 10.36 -16.33
CA THR A 79 2.70 11.79 -16.68
C THR A 79 2.88 12.68 -15.44
N ALA A 80 2.17 12.37 -14.35
CA ALA A 80 2.35 13.03 -13.06
C ALA A 80 3.79 12.84 -12.55
N CYS A 81 4.33 11.62 -12.59
CA CYS A 81 5.71 11.32 -12.21
C CYS A 81 6.74 12.08 -13.05
N LYS A 82 6.54 12.23 -14.37
CA LYS A 82 7.39 13.08 -15.22
C LYS A 82 7.37 14.55 -14.78
N THR A 83 6.21 15.04 -14.36
CA THR A 83 6.05 16.39 -13.83
C THR A 83 6.74 16.55 -12.47
N ILE A 84 6.51 15.63 -11.53
CA ILE A 84 7.14 15.62 -10.19
C ILE A 84 8.66 15.54 -10.32
N LYS A 85 9.18 14.67 -11.19
CA LYS A 85 10.60 14.59 -11.53
C LYS A 85 11.17 15.95 -11.89
N SER A 86 10.48 16.68 -12.78
CA SER A 86 10.91 18.04 -13.16
C SER A 86 10.83 19.04 -12.00
N LEU A 87 9.87 18.90 -11.09
CA LEU A 87 9.76 19.76 -9.90
C LEU A 87 10.91 19.48 -8.91
N VAL A 88 11.19 18.22 -8.63
CA VAL A 88 12.27 17.78 -7.73
C VAL A 88 13.63 18.24 -8.27
N GLU A 89 13.94 17.98 -9.54
CA GLU A 89 15.23 18.35 -10.15
C GLU A 89 15.48 19.86 -10.19
N ARG A 90 14.41 20.65 -10.31
CA ARG A 90 14.50 22.10 -10.43
C ARG A 90 14.29 22.81 -9.10
N SER A 91 14.01 22.08 -8.02
CA SER A 91 13.57 22.63 -6.74
C SER A 91 14.53 23.70 -6.19
N HIS A 92 15.84 23.47 -6.25
CA HIS A 92 16.88 24.44 -5.85
C HIS A 92 16.97 25.67 -6.76
N ILE A 93 16.58 25.55 -8.04
CA ILE A 93 16.61 26.65 -9.01
C ILE A 93 15.36 27.53 -8.85
N THR A 94 14.21 26.90 -8.63
CA THR A 94 12.92 27.59 -8.54
C THR A 94 12.60 28.09 -7.14
N GLY A 95 13.48 27.87 -6.16
CA GLY A 95 13.23 28.24 -4.76
C GLY A 95 12.11 27.43 -4.10
N LEU A 96 11.84 26.21 -4.61
CA LEU A 96 10.86 25.29 -4.03
C LEU A 96 11.46 24.45 -2.88
N VAL A 97 12.77 24.56 -2.67
CA VAL A 97 13.47 24.01 -1.50
C VAL A 97 13.24 24.89 -0.28
N GLY A 98 12.89 24.27 0.84
CA GLY A 98 12.49 24.97 2.06
C GLY A 98 11.00 25.26 2.19
N TYR A 99 10.68 26.14 3.13
CA TYR A 99 9.30 26.56 3.44
C TYR A 99 8.84 27.63 2.46
N ALA A 100 7.55 27.64 2.11
CA ALA A 100 6.97 28.66 1.22
C ALA A 100 7.42 30.07 1.65
N GLU A 101 8.00 30.84 0.71
CA GLU A 101 8.33 32.24 0.95
C GLU A 101 7.05 33.00 1.31
N GLY A 102 7.00 33.57 2.53
CA GLY A 102 5.88 34.38 2.99
C GLY A 102 5.14 33.89 4.24
N GLY A 103 5.68 32.90 4.96
CA GLY A 103 5.03 32.35 6.15
C GLY A 103 4.15 31.18 5.74
N GLY A 104 4.71 29.98 5.91
CA GLY A 104 4.02 28.74 5.58
C GLY A 104 2.64 28.68 6.23
N VAL A 105 1.68 28.16 5.48
CA VAL A 105 0.41 27.72 6.05
C VAL A 105 0.79 26.66 7.08
N ILE A 106 0.72 27.04 8.36
CA ILE A 106 0.82 26.08 9.46
C ILE A 106 -0.44 25.25 9.33
N ASN A 107 -0.30 23.95 9.06
CA ASN A 107 -1.44 23.05 9.02
C ASN A 107 -2.13 23.03 10.40
N VAL A 108 -3.37 22.54 10.46
CA VAL A 108 -4.17 22.42 11.69
C VAL A 108 -3.49 21.57 12.79
N GLN A 109 -2.36 20.93 12.46
CA GLN A 109 -1.54 20.08 13.35
C GLN A 109 -0.20 20.74 13.78
N GLY A 110 0.08 21.97 13.36
CA GLY A 110 1.25 22.75 13.83
C GLY A 110 2.57 22.50 13.08
N GLU A 111 2.55 21.78 11.97
CA GLU A 111 3.71 21.54 11.09
C GLU A 111 3.73 22.51 9.90
N GLN A 112 4.93 22.94 9.50
CA GLN A 112 5.13 23.76 8.30
C GLN A 112 5.20 22.86 7.08
N GLN A 113 4.15 22.84 6.26
CA GLN A 113 4.08 22.01 5.06
C GLN A 113 5.09 22.48 4.01
N LYS A 114 5.91 21.57 3.47
CA LYS A 114 6.87 21.93 2.40
C LYS A 114 6.10 22.22 1.12
N THR A 115 6.50 23.27 0.41
CA THR A 115 5.82 23.68 -0.84
C THR A 115 5.80 22.57 -1.88
N LEU A 116 6.85 21.76 -1.93
CA LEU A 116 6.96 20.66 -2.87
C LEU A 116 5.95 19.54 -2.58
N ASP A 117 5.67 19.26 -1.31
CA ASP A 117 4.73 18.22 -0.89
C ASP A 117 3.30 18.57 -1.34
N VAL A 118 2.90 19.84 -1.13
CA VAL A 118 1.61 20.37 -1.63
C VAL A 118 1.52 20.27 -3.15
N LEU A 119 2.57 20.69 -3.87
CA LEU A 119 2.57 20.70 -5.34
C LEU A 119 2.51 19.29 -5.92
N THR A 120 3.26 18.34 -5.35
CA THR A 120 3.30 16.96 -5.83
C THR A 120 1.98 16.24 -5.56
N ASN A 121 1.36 16.45 -4.40
CA ASN A 121 0.00 16.00 -4.10
C ASN A 121 -1.00 16.52 -5.14
N ASP A 122 -0.99 17.83 -5.41
CA ASP A 122 -1.88 18.46 -6.37
C ASP A 122 -1.73 17.90 -7.80
N VAL A 123 -0.50 17.64 -8.23
CA VAL A 123 -0.19 17.07 -9.55
C VAL A 123 -0.80 15.67 -9.67
N LEU A 124 -0.62 14.80 -8.67
CA LEU A 124 -1.17 13.44 -8.70
C LEU A 124 -2.70 13.43 -8.58
N LYS A 125 -3.27 14.23 -7.68
CA LYS A 125 -4.73 14.38 -7.54
C LYS A 125 -5.37 14.78 -8.86
N LYS A 126 -4.84 15.81 -9.52
CA LYS A 126 -5.36 16.29 -10.81
C LYS A 126 -5.20 15.22 -11.88
N ALA A 127 -4.03 14.60 -11.97
CA ALA A 127 -3.78 13.54 -12.95
C ALA A 127 -4.79 12.38 -12.81
N LEU A 128 -5.01 11.89 -11.59
CA LEU A 128 -5.95 10.81 -11.31
C LEU A 128 -7.41 11.25 -11.51
N ARG A 129 -7.79 12.43 -11.02
CA ARG A 129 -9.15 12.99 -11.19
C ARG A 129 -9.56 13.12 -12.66
N PHE A 130 -8.68 13.66 -13.51
CA PHE A 130 -9.01 13.88 -14.92
C PHE A 130 -9.03 12.61 -15.77
N THR A 131 -8.72 11.43 -15.20
CA THR A 131 -8.97 10.16 -15.89
C THR A 131 -10.47 9.82 -15.98
N GLY A 132 -11.29 10.39 -15.07
CA GLY A 132 -12.72 10.07 -14.97
C GLY A 132 -13.02 8.67 -14.39
N LYS A 133 -12.01 7.92 -13.96
CA LYS A 133 -12.16 6.53 -13.48
C LYS A 133 -12.13 6.38 -11.95
N MET A 134 -11.73 7.44 -11.25
CA MET A 134 -11.54 7.44 -9.80
C MET A 134 -12.83 7.76 -9.06
N GLY A 135 -13.20 6.96 -8.06
CA GLY A 135 -14.24 7.30 -7.08
C GLY A 135 -13.67 8.03 -5.88
N VAL A 136 -12.65 7.41 -5.26
CA VAL A 136 -12.01 7.94 -4.05
C VAL A 136 -10.51 8.04 -4.25
N ILE A 137 -9.93 9.12 -3.74
CA ILE A 137 -8.49 9.32 -3.68
C ILE A 137 -8.11 9.55 -2.23
N ALA A 138 -7.07 8.86 -1.77
CA ALA A 138 -6.50 9.09 -0.46
C ALA A 138 -4.99 9.27 -0.55
N SER A 139 -4.48 10.30 0.14
CA SER A 139 -3.11 10.79 0.05
C SER A 139 -2.52 10.89 1.44
N GLU A 140 -1.21 10.69 1.55
CA GLU A 140 -0.48 10.96 2.80
C GLU A 140 -0.58 12.43 3.24
N GLU A 141 -0.76 13.36 2.29
CA GLU A 141 -0.82 14.81 2.50
C GLU A 141 -2.22 15.35 2.83
N GLU A 142 -3.23 14.48 2.90
CA GLU A 142 -4.61 14.85 3.17
C GLU A 142 -5.11 14.19 4.46
N ASP A 143 -5.74 14.95 5.33
CA ASP A 143 -6.31 14.39 6.57
C ASP A 143 -7.40 13.34 6.28
N ASN A 144 -8.18 13.56 5.22
CA ASN A 144 -9.35 12.75 4.86
C ASN A 144 -9.31 12.31 3.39
N PRO A 145 -9.87 11.14 3.05
CA PRO A 145 -10.09 10.74 1.66
C PRO A 145 -10.94 11.78 0.92
N VAL A 146 -10.63 11.97 -0.35
CA VAL A 146 -11.27 12.94 -1.24
C VAL A 146 -12.19 12.21 -2.20
N ASP A 147 -13.48 12.51 -2.11
CA ASP A 147 -14.47 12.14 -3.12
C ASP A 147 -14.22 12.97 -4.39
N VAL A 148 -14.07 12.29 -5.53
CA VAL A 148 -13.73 12.95 -6.80
C VAL A 148 -14.93 13.70 -7.42
N PHE A 149 -16.17 13.30 -7.10
CA PHE A 149 -17.39 13.79 -7.76
C PHE A 149 -18.30 14.68 -6.90
N ASP A 150 -18.09 14.77 -5.58
CA ASP A 150 -18.86 15.68 -4.69
C ASP A 150 -18.35 17.14 -4.70
N ASP A 151 -17.29 17.42 -5.46
CA ASP A 151 -16.73 18.77 -5.56
C ASP A 151 -17.63 19.68 -6.42
N LYS A 152 -18.51 20.44 -5.74
CA LYS A 152 -19.48 21.43 -6.28
C LYS A 152 -18.87 22.50 -7.20
N GLN A 153 -17.56 22.50 -7.41
CA GLN A 153 -16.83 23.42 -8.30
C GLN A 153 -16.66 22.89 -9.73
N LEU A 154 -17.19 21.71 -10.05
CA LEU A 154 -17.14 21.21 -11.42
C LEU A 154 -18.00 22.08 -12.36
N PRO A 155 -17.42 22.61 -13.44
CA PRO A 155 -18.21 23.26 -14.48
C PRO A 155 -19.11 22.22 -15.18
N LYS A 156 -20.39 22.57 -15.30
CA LYS A 156 -21.51 21.74 -15.81
C LYS A 156 -21.44 21.40 -17.31
N TYR A 157 -20.27 21.28 -17.92
CA TYR A 157 -20.20 20.74 -19.28
C TYR A 157 -20.25 19.22 -19.21
N GLU A 158 -21.41 18.67 -19.62
CA GLU A 158 -21.63 17.26 -19.97
C GLU A 158 -21.32 16.23 -18.88
N THR A 159 -21.76 16.50 -17.65
CA THR A 159 -21.64 15.60 -16.51
C THR A 159 -22.46 14.31 -16.66
N GLN A 160 -23.40 14.23 -17.62
CA GLN A 160 -24.28 13.06 -17.76
C GLN A 160 -23.59 11.82 -18.34
N ALA A 161 -22.58 11.97 -19.21
CA ALA A 161 -21.92 10.83 -19.86
C ALA A 161 -20.67 10.34 -19.10
N LEU A 162 -20.02 11.23 -18.32
CA LEU A 162 -18.85 10.89 -17.50
C LEU A 162 -19.23 10.21 -16.18
N LEU A 163 -20.45 10.42 -15.67
CA LEU A 163 -20.92 9.80 -14.43
C LEU A 163 -21.27 8.31 -14.57
N ASP A 164 -21.62 7.84 -15.78
CA ASP A 164 -22.01 6.44 -15.99
C ASP A 164 -20.82 5.45 -15.94
N GLU A 165 -19.57 5.93 -16.11
CA GLU A 165 -18.31 5.15 -15.97
C GLU A 165 -17.41 5.63 -14.81
N ALA A 166 -17.89 6.57 -14.00
CA ALA A 166 -17.20 7.13 -12.86
C ALA A 166 -17.20 6.17 -11.67
N GLY A 167 -16.14 6.22 -10.83
CA GLY A 167 -16.19 5.62 -9.50
C GLY A 167 -15.70 4.19 -9.34
N LYS A 168 -15.12 3.57 -10.37
CA LYS A 168 -14.72 2.15 -10.30
C LYS A 168 -13.47 1.88 -9.46
N TYR A 169 -12.59 2.88 -9.29
CA TYR A 169 -11.30 2.67 -8.63
C TYR A 169 -11.09 3.61 -7.44
N THR A 170 -10.34 3.11 -6.46
CA THR A 170 -9.81 3.88 -5.35
C THR A 170 -8.29 3.92 -5.44
N ALA A 171 -7.70 5.11 -5.31
CA ALA A 171 -6.26 5.30 -5.38
C ALA A 171 -5.73 5.76 -4.03
N VAL A 172 -4.65 5.13 -3.61
CA VAL A 172 -3.89 5.46 -2.41
C VAL A 172 -2.48 5.85 -2.87
N PHE A 173 -1.95 7.00 -2.45
CA PHE A 173 -0.59 7.38 -2.81
C PHE A 173 0.15 8.20 -1.75
N ASP A 174 1.47 8.07 -1.77
CA ASP A 174 2.41 9.00 -1.16
C ASP A 174 3.02 9.82 -2.29
N PRO A 175 2.72 11.14 -2.38
CA PRO A 175 3.16 11.94 -3.51
C PRO A 175 4.67 12.15 -3.53
N LEU A 176 5.33 12.19 -2.37
CA LEU A 176 6.77 12.42 -2.27
C LEU A 176 7.40 11.78 -1.01
N ASP A 177 7.66 10.48 -1.08
CA ASP A 177 8.49 9.76 -0.12
C ASP A 177 9.89 10.38 -0.04
N GLY A 178 10.32 10.63 1.19
CA GLY A 178 11.62 11.22 1.47
C GLY A 178 11.68 12.71 1.15
N SER A 179 10.59 13.46 1.21
CA SER A 179 10.60 14.93 0.99
C SER A 179 11.60 15.69 1.87
N SER A 180 11.94 15.15 3.06
CA SER A 180 13.01 15.67 3.92
C SER A 180 14.40 15.69 3.26
N ASN A 181 14.62 14.83 2.26
CA ASN A 181 15.90 14.57 1.62
C ASN A 181 16.13 15.42 0.36
N VAL A 182 15.09 16.11 -0.14
CA VAL A 182 15.17 16.94 -1.35
C VAL A 182 16.23 18.02 -1.20
N ASP A 183 16.26 18.71 -0.06
CA ASP A 183 17.21 19.80 0.19
C ASP A 183 18.68 19.33 0.13
N ALA A 184 18.92 18.04 0.44
CA ALA A 184 20.23 17.40 0.42
C ALA A 184 20.59 16.74 -0.93
N GLY A 185 19.69 16.78 -1.94
CA GLY A 185 19.90 16.14 -3.24
C GLY A 185 19.96 14.61 -3.17
N ILE A 186 19.33 14.01 -2.16
CA ILE A 186 19.27 12.57 -1.94
C ILE A 186 18.03 12.00 -2.66
N PRO A 187 18.03 10.73 -3.10
CA PRO A 187 16.91 10.15 -3.82
C PRO A 187 15.59 10.23 -3.04
N THR A 188 14.50 10.47 -3.76
CA THR A 188 13.11 10.51 -3.29
C THR A 188 12.20 9.73 -4.23
N GLY A 189 10.90 9.61 -3.93
CA GLY A 189 10.01 8.91 -4.85
C GLY A 189 8.53 9.20 -4.62
N THR A 190 7.69 8.64 -5.49
CA THR A 190 6.23 8.61 -5.34
C THR A 190 5.81 7.15 -5.21
N ILE A 191 4.88 6.83 -4.31
CA ILE A 191 4.33 5.49 -4.13
C ILE A 191 2.84 5.53 -4.48
N PHE A 192 2.32 4.50 -5.14
CA PHE A 192 0.89 4.41 -5.42
C PHE A 192 0.37 2.97 -5.35
N GLY A 193 -0.90 2.83 -4.96
CA GLY A 193 -1.70 1.62 -5.00
C GLY A 193 -3.08 1.92 -5.57
N ILE A 194 -3.62 0.99 -6.36
CA ILE A 194 -4.95 1.08 -6.95
C ILE A 194 -5.76 -0.12 -6.49
N PHE A 195 -6.96 0.16 -6.00
CA PHE A 195 -7.98 -0.80 -5.65
C PHE A 195 -9.15 -0.69 -6.64
N GLU A 196 -9.85 -1.80 -6.85
CA GLU A 196 -11.19 -1.77 -7.43
C GLU A 196 -12.18 -1.42 -6.30
N ASP A 197 -13.21 -0.64 -6.59
CA ASP A 197 -14.23 -0.31 -5.61
C ASP A 197 -15.07 -1.56 -5.34
N ASP A 198 -15.05 -2.05 -4.09
CA ASP A 198 -15.87 -3.18 -3.66
C ASP A 198 -17.00 -2.67 -2.74
N ALA A 199 -18.22 -2.69 -3.28
CA ALA A 199 -19.44 -2.36 -2.56
C ALA A 199 -19.70 -3.27 -1.32
N HIS A 200 -18.92 -4.34 -1.14
CA HIS A 200 -19.03 -5.30 -0.04
C HIS A 200 -17.96 -5.17 1.05
N CYS A 201 -17.04 -4.21 0.98
CA CYS A 201 -16.08 -3.96 2.06
C CYS A 201 -16.78 -3.39 3.30
N LEU A 202 -17.48 -4.20 4.10
CA LEU A 202 -18.02 -3.75 5.38
C LEU A 202 -16.89 -3.72 6.41
N VAL A 203 -16.61 -2.52 6.95
CA VAL A 203 -15.80 -2.35 8.16
C VAL A 203 -16.33 -3.33 9.23
N PRO A 204 -15.50 -4.17 9.85
CA PRO A 204 -15.97 -5.12 10.85
C PRO A 204 -16.70 -4.40 11.99
N ASP A 205 -17.94 -4.84 12.28
CA ASP A 205 -18.82 -4.25 13.30
C ASP A 205 -18.26 -4.28 14.74
N ASP A 206 -17.16 -5.00 14.99
CA ASP A 206 -16.70 -5.39 16.33
C ASP A 206 -15.45 -4.65 16.87
N ASP A 207 -14.80 -3.74 16.12
CA ASP A 207 -13.67 -2.94 16.62
C ASP A 207 -14.03 -1.45 16.79
N CYS A 208 -14.06 -1.02 18.05
CA CYS A 208 -14.82 0.10 18.62
C CYS A 208 -14.26 1.53 18.44
N ASP A 209 -13.46 1.80 17.41
CA ASP A 209 -13.00 3.17 17.09
C ASP A 209 -13.76 3.80 15.92
N VAL A 210 -14.19 3.00 14.93
CA VAL A 210 -14.98 3.52 13.81
C VAL A 210 -16.38 3.91 14.28
N GLN A 211 -17.01 3.12 15.16
CA GLN A 211 -18.30 3.49 15.79
C GLN A 211 -18.23 4.77 16.63
N LYS A 212 -17.08 5.11 17.21
CA LYS A 212 -16.90 6.37 17.96
C LYS A 212 -16.88 7.58 17.04
N ILE A 213 -16.18 7.49 15.91
CA ILE A 213 -16.23 8.50 14.83
C ILE A 213 -17.68 8.61 14.30
N LEU A 214 -18.41 7.50 14.26
CA LEU A 214 -19.81 7.43 13.83
C LEU A 214 -20.84 7.93 14.88
N SER A 215 -20.47 8.18 16.14
CA SER A 215 -21.42 8.38 17.26
C SER A 215 -21.40 9.74 17.96
N GLU A 216 -20.63 10.73 17.50
CA GLU A 216 -20.75 12.10 18.01
C GLU A 216 -21.66 12.95 17.09
N PRO A 217 -22.98 12.99 17.32
CA PRO A 217 -23.77 14.09 16.84
C PRO A 217 -23.44 15.31 17.72
N SER A 218 -22.86 16.36 17.14
CA SER A 218 -22.96 17.68 17.75
C SER A 218 -24.44 18.02 17.81
N ALA A 219 -25.00 17.90 19.01
CA ALA A 219 -26.38 18.18 19.29
C ALA A 219 -26.61 19.71 19.28
N GLU A 220 -27.68 20.07 18.59
CA GLU A 220 -28.48 21.30 18.73
C GLU A 220 -27.94 22.55 18.02
N ASP A 221 -28.63 22.85 16.91
CA ASP A 221 -28.89 24.15 16.31
C ASP A 221 -27.68 25.03 15.92
N ASP A 222 -27.33 25.02 14.62
CA ASP A 222 -27.10 26.24 13.82
C ASP A 222 -26.76 25.90 12.34
N GLU A 223 -27.15 26.78 11.42
CA GLU A 223 -27.01 26.71 9.95
C GLU A 223 -25.56 26.71 9.40
N CYS A 224 -24.61 26.03 10.05
CA CYS A 224 -23.20 26.03 9.63
C CYS A 224 -22.51 24.72 10.01
N ASP A 225 -22.42 23.78 9.06
CA ASP A 225 -21.17 23.08 8.67
C ASP A 225 -21.47 22.00 7.60
N MET A 226 -21.49 22.42 6.34
CA MET A 226 -21.57 21.53 5.17
C MET A 226 -20.17 21.09 4.70
N GLN A 227 -19.21 20.97 5.61
CA GLN A 227 -17.82 20.59 5.33
C GLN A 227 -17.35 19.36 6.15
N GLY A 228 -18.16 18.87 7.10
CA GLY A 228 -17.70 17.92 8.14
C GLY A 228 -18.15 16.45 8.04
N LYS A 229 -18.87 16.02 7.00
CA LYS A 229 -19.23 14.60 6.84
C LYS A 229 -18.51 14.00 5.65
N ILE A 230 -17.33 13.43 5.89
CA ILE A 230 -16.76 12.42 5.01
C ILE A 230 -17.87 11.38 4.80
N SER A 231 -18.25 11.10 3.55
CA SER A 231 -19.25 10.06 3.31
C SER A 231 -18.71 8.74 3.86
N GLN A 232 -19.52 8.02 4.64
CA GLN A 232 -19.16 6.71 5.17
C GLN A 232 -18.67 5.77 4.05
N GLU A 233 -19.19 5.98 2.84
CA GLU A 233 -18.81 5.33 1.59
C GLU A 233 -17.34 5.60 1.21
N CYS A 234 -16.85 6.85 1.29
CA CYS A 234 -15.46 7.21 1.00
C CYS A 234 -14.43 6.50 1.89
N LEU A 235 -14.69 6.47 3.21
CA LEU A 235 -13.81 5.77 4.15
C LEU A 235 -13.80 4.28 3.88
N THR A 236 -14.97 3.72 3.63
CA THR A 236 -15.16 2.29 3.38
C THR A 236 -14.43 1.83 2.11
N ALA A 237 -14.54 2.60 1.03
CA ALA A 237 -13.86 2.32 -0.24
C ALA A 237 -12.32 2.37 -0.12
N THR A 238 -11.78 3.11 0.86
CA THR A 238 -10.34 3.29 1.07
C THR A 238 -9.73 2.25 2.01
N LEU A 239 -10.48 1.77 3.01
CA LEU A 239 -9.98 0.85 4.05
C LEU A 239 -9.97 -0.61 3.58
N GLN A 240 -9.28 -0.87 2.47
CA GLN A 240 -9.14 -2.21 1.91
C GLN A 240 -7.80 -2.85 2.31
N PRO A 241 -7.78 -4.16 2.64
CA PRO A 241 -6.53 -4.87 2.89
C PRO A 241 -5.64 -4.86 1.64
N GLY A 242 -4.31 -4.93 1.86
CA GLY A 242 -3.35 -4.85 0.75
C GLY A 242 -3.56 -5.94 -0.31
N ASN A 243 -4.07 -7.11 0.07
CA ASN A 243 -4.35 -8.21 -0.87
C ASN A 243 -5.46 -7.90 -1.89
N SER A 244 -6.23 -6.83 -1.70
CA SER A 244 -7.21 -6.30 -2.67
C SER A 244 -6.59 -5.37 -3.72
N LEU A 245 -5.29 -5.05 -3.64
CA LEU A 245 -4.61 -4.24 -4.66
C LEU A 245 -4.65 -4.94 -6.02
N ILE A 246 -5.08 -4.20 -7.04
CA ILE A 246 -5.09 -4.66 -8.44
C ILE A 246 -3.90 -4.13 -9.23
N ALA A 247 -3.29 -3.04 -8.76
CA ALA A 247 -2.06 -2.50 -9.30
C ALA A 247 -1.32 -1.72 -8.21
N SER A 248 0.01 -1.72 -8.27
CA SER A 248 0.84 -0.87 -7.43
C SER A 248 2.16 -0.55 -8.12
N GLY A 249 2.75 0.55 -7.73
CA GLY A 249 4.02 0.99 -8.26
C GLY A 249 4.69 2.04 -7.40
N TYR A 250 5.91 2.39 -7.80
CA TYR A 250 6.57 3.59 -7.35
C TYR A 250 7.31 4.26 -8.51
N CYS A 251 7.53 5.57 -8.39
CA CYS A 251 8.48 6.28 -9.22
C CYS A 251 9.66 6.76 -8.35
N LEU A 252 10.87 6.32 -8.67
CA LEU A 252 12.10 6.74 -8.00
C LEU A 252 12.71 7.93 -8.75
N TYR A 253 12.95 9.04 -8.05
CA TYR A 253 13.66 10.22 -8.53
C TYR A 253 15.09 10.19 -7.99
N SER A 254 16.04 9.77 -8.83
CA SER A 254 17.45 9.63 -8.46
C SER A 254 18.35 10.13 -9.60
N SER A 255 19.58 9.63 -9.70
CA SER A 255 20.48 9.85 -10.84
C SER A 255 19.83 9.48 -12.18
N SER A 256 18.86 8.59 -12.16
CA SER A 256 17.90 8.34 -13.23
C SER A 256 16.51 8.19 -12.62
N THR A 257 15.48 8.33 -13.44
CA THR A 257 14.09 8.17 -13.00
C THR A 257 13.59 6.79 -13.37
N PHE A 258 13.11 6.03 -12.39
CA PHE A 258 12.60 4.68 -12.59
C PHE A 258 11.13 4.60 -12.23
N PHE A 259 10.32 3.95 -13.06
CA PHE A 259 8.92 3.65 -12.81
C PHE A 259 8.77 2.14 -12.63
N ALA A 260 8.57 1.69 -11.39
CA ALA A 260 8.31 0.29 -11.08
C ALA A 260 6.79 0.06 -11.02
N LEU A 261 6.33 -1.01 -11.66
CA LEU A 261 4.92 -1.33 -11.78
C LEU A 261 4.68 -2.82 -11.61
N THR A 262 3.61 -3.17 -10.90
CA THR A 262 2.99 -4.49 -10.94
C THR A 262 1.48 -4.36 -11.13
N LEU A 263 0.92 -5.31 -11.87
CA LEU A 263 -0.53 -5.50 -12.04
C LEU A 263 -1.00 -6.79 -11.35
N GLY A 264 -0.15 -7.42 -10.52
CA GLY A 264 -0.43 -8.73 -9.90
C GLY A 264 0.14 -9.94 -10.64
N ALA A 265 0.95 -9.72 -11.68
CA ALA A 265 1.65 -10.76 -12.44
C ALA A 265 3.12 -10.39 -12.66
N GLY A 266 3.87 -10.32 -11.56
CA GLY A 266 5.28 -9.93 -11.58
C GLY A 266 5.51 -8.42 -11.59
N VAL A 267 6.78 -8.02 -11.58
CA VAL A 267 7.20 -6.61 -11.46
C VAL A 267 8.00 -6.20 -12.69
N GLN A 268 7.69 -5.03 -13.24
CA GLN A 268 8.40 -4.43 -14.36
C GLN A 268 9.00 -3.09 -13.92
N ILE A 269 10.22 -2.78 -14.34
CA ILE A 269 10.83 -1.46 -14.10
C ILE A 269 11.20 -0.81 -15.43
N PHE A 270 10.67 0.40 -15.61
CA PHE A 270 10.95 1.27 -16.74
C PHE A 270 11.88 2.39 -16.31
N THR A 271 12.75 2.85 -17.20
CA THR A 271 13.61 4.01 -16.98
C THR A 271 13.18 5.14 -17.91
N LEU A 272 13.11 6.36 -17.38
CA LEU A 272 12.75 7.55 -18.16
C LEU A 272 13.91 7.92 -19.10
N ASP A 273 13.65 7.86 -20.40
CA ASP A 273 14.48 8.53 -21.40
C ASP A 273 14.05 10.00 -21.47
N THR A 274 14.94 10.90 -21.03
CA THR A 274 14.66 12.33 -21.00
C THR A 274 14.76 13.01 -22.35
N ALA A 275 15.38 12.39 -23.36
CA ALA A 275 15.48 12.95 -24.71
C ALA A 275 14.15 12.87 -25.45
N ILE A 276 13.40 11.79 -25.23
CA ILE A 276 12.08 11.58 -25.86
C ILE A 276 10.90 11.76 -24.88
N GLY A 277 11.17 11.78 -23.57
CA GLY A 277 10.16 11.96 -22.54
C GLY A 277 9.30 10.73 -22.26
N GLU A 278 9.84 9.52 -22.52
CA GLU A 278 9.13 8.25 -22.41
C GLU A 278 9.80 7.29 -21.42
N PHE A 279 8.98 6.52 -20.70
CA PHE A 279 9.46 5.43 -19.87
C PHE A 279 9.68 4.19 -20.72
N VAL A 280 10.91 3.66 -20.72
CA VAL A 280 11.33 2.50 -21.52
C VAL A 280 11.65 1.33 -20.61
N LEU A 281 11.17 0.13 -20.94
CA LEU A 281 11.38 -1.07 -20.13
C LEU A 281 12.87 -1.41 -20.08
N THR A 282 13.44 -1.45 -18.88
CA THR A 282 14.87 -1.76 -18.66
C THR A 282 15.09 -3.00 -17.81
N HIS A 283 14.14 -3.33 -16.92
CA HIS A 283 14.20 -4.53 -16.10
C HIS A 283 12.88 -5.30 -16.21
N PRO A 284 12.79 -6.26 -17.14
CA PRO A 284 11.64 -7.13 -17.26
C PRO A 284 11.62 -8.19 -16.16
N ASP A 285 10.42 -8.55 -15.68
CA ASP A 285 10.16 -9.61 -14.70
C ASP A 285 11.14 -9.63 -13.52
N VAL A 286 11.19 -8.51 -12.79
CA VAL A 286 12.10 -8.35 -11.65
C VAL A 286 11.79 -9.38 -10.57
N ARG A 287 12.80 -10.17 -10.23
CA ARG A 287 12.80 -11.12 -9.12
C ARG A 287 13.81 -10.71 -8.07
N ILE A 288 13.36 -10.58 -6.84
CA ILE A 288 14.26 -10.29 -5.72
C ILE A 288 15.14 -11.52 -5.45
N PRO A 289 16.46 -11.36 -5.22
CA PRO A 289 17.31 -12.48 -4.83
C PRO A 289 16.77 -13.18 -3.58
N ALA A 290 16.88 -14.51 -3.53
CA ALA A 290 16.39 -15.30 -2.38
C ALA A 290 17.03 -14.87 -1.05
N ARG A 291 18.32 -14.51 -1.09
CA ARG A 291 19.12 -13.98 0.01
C ARG A 291 20.07 -12.91 -0.50
N GLY A 292 20.23 -11.82 0.25
CA GLY A 292 21.19 -10.77 -0.04
C GLY A 292 22.41 -10.78 0.87
N SER A 293 23.07 -9.62 0.93
CA SER A 293 24.17 -9.34 1.86
C SER A 293 24.14 -7.91 2.36
N ILE A 294 22.95 -7.29 2.35
CA ILE A 294 22.72 -5.89 2.70
C ILE A 294 21.58 -5.85 3.71
N TYR A 295 21.73 -5.05 4.77
CA TYR A 295 20.60 -4.65 5.60
C TYR A 295 20.46 -3.12 5.59
N SER A 296 19.21 -2.66 5.67
CA SER A 296 18.84 -1.26 5.53
C SER A 296 17.87 -0.81 6.62
N MET A 297 18.41 -0.24 7.69
CA MET A 297 17.65 0.26 8.84
C MET A 297 18.36 1.46 9.47
N ASN A 298 17.60 2.36 10.11
CA ASN A 298 18.17 3.50 10.82
C ASN A 298 18.74 3.09 12.19
N GLU A 299 20.00 2.66 12.23
CA GLU A 299 20.66 2.18 13.46
C GLU A 299 20.80 3.22 14.58
N ALA A 300 20.59 4.51 14.32
CA ALA A 300 20.52 5.50 15.40
C ALA A 300 19.43 5.15 16.44
N ASN A 301 18.37 4.48 16.00
CA ASN A 301 17.26 4.03 16.84
C ASN A 301 17.47 2.61 17.41
N ARG A 302 18.62 1.97 17.20
CA ARG A 302 18.84 0.56 17.57
C ARG A 302 18.59 0.26 19.04
N HIS A 303 18.93 1.19 19.93
CA HIS A 303 18.70 1.06 21.37
C HIS A 303 17.21 1.00 21.76
N ALA A 304 16.32 1.53 20.91
CA ALA A 304 14.89 1.62 21.12
C ALA A 304 14.08 0.49 20.44
N TRP A 305 14.74 -0.36 19.64
CA TRP A 305 14.12 -1.52 19.00
C TRP A 305 13.89 -2.65 19.99
N ASP A 306 12.97 -3.55 19.63
CA ASP A 306 12.74 -4.77 20.38
C ASP A 306 14.01 -5.67 20.44
N ALA A 307 14.05 -6.57 21.43
CA ALA A 307 15.17 -7.48 21.61
C ALA A 307 15.45 -8.40 20.40
N PRO A 308 14.45 -9.09 19.80
CA PRO A 308 14.72 -10.01 18.69
C PRO A 308 15.35 -9.32 17.48
N LEU A 309 14.89 -8.13 17.12
CA LEU A 309 15.48 -7.39 16.00
C LEU A 309 16.90 -6.93 16.32
N ARG A 310 17.16 -6.46 17.53
CA ARG A 310 18.53 -6.04 17.95
C ARG A 310 19.54 -7.18 17.84
N THR A 311 19.14 -8.39 18.27
CA THR A 311 19.97 -9.59 18.19
C THR A 311 20.18 -10.01 16.74
N TYR A 312 19.12 -10.05 15.93
CA TYR A 312 19.23 -10.39 14.50
C TYR A 312 20.22 -9.47 13.77
N ILE A 313 20.12 -8.15 13.96
CA ILE A 313 21.03 -7.19 13.34
C ILE A 313 22.48 -7.37 13.85
N GLU A 314 22.67 -7.70 15.13
CA GLU A 314 24.00 -8.01 15.66
C GLU A 314 24.61 -9.23 14.97
N ASP A 315 23.81 -10.29 14.79
CA ASP A 315 24.27 -11.52 14.16
C ASP A 315 24.55 -11.33 12.67
N LEU A 316 23.78 -10.49 11.96
CA LEU A 316 24.12 -10.07 10.60
C LEU A 316 25.45 -9.30 10.53
N GLN A 317 25.71 -8.39 11.48
CA GLN A 317 26.96 -7.61 11.55
C GLN A 317 28.19 -8.50 11.83
N LEU A 318 28.02 -9.51 12.69
CA LEU A 318 29.08 -10.43 13.08
C LEU A 318 29.24 -11.61 12.12
N GLY A 319 28.38 -11.73 11.10
CA GLY A 319 28.37 -12.87 10.18
C GLY A 319 27.93 -14.19 10.81
N LYS A 320 27.16 -14.10 11.90
CA LYS A 320 26.57 -15.24 12.63
C LYS A 320 25.18 -15.63 12.12
N GLY A 321 24.57 -14.82 11.26
CA GLY A 321 23.34 -15.18 10.56
C GLY A 321 23.53 -16.34 9.57
N GLU A 322 22.45 -16.82 8.97
CA GLU A 322 22.44 -18.02 8.12
C GLU A 322 23.29 -17.87 6.84
N ALA A 323 23.60 -16.65 6.41
CA ALA A 323 24.51 -16.41 5.29
C ALA A 323 25.99 -16.69 5.61
N GLY A 324 26.36 -16.82 6.90
CA GLY A 324 27.72 -17.11 7.36
C GLY A 324 28.77 -16.02 7.03
N LYS A 325 28.33 -14.81 6.69
CA LYS A 325 29.19 -13.66 6.36
C LYS A 325 28.58 -12.35 6.85
N PRO A 326 29.40 -11.36 7.25
CA PRO A 326 28.91 -10.05 7.66
C PRO A 326 28.11 -9.36 6.55
N TYR A 327 26.97 -8.76 6.91
CA TYR A 327 26.18 -7.95 5.98
C TYR A 327 26.71 -6.53 5.92
N THR A 328 26.48 -5.89 4.78
CA THR A 328 26.81 -4.49 4.55
C THR A 328 25.62 -3.60 4.93
N ALA A 329 25.85 -2.61 5.78
CA ALA A 329 24.84 -1.59 6.08
C ALA A 329 24.68 -0.62 4.90
N ARG A 330 23.44 -0.36 4.47
CA ARG A 330 23.08 0.70 3.53
C ARG A 330 21.77 1.33 3.97
N TYR A 331 21.72 2.64 4.14
CA TYR A 331 20.48 3.33 4.50
C TYR A 331 20.48 4.70 3.85
N ILE A 332 19.62 4.90 2.84
CA ILE A 332 19.47 6.16 2.11
C ILE A 332 18.59 7.12 2.92
N GLY A 333 17.57 6.60 3.60
CA GLY A 333 16.60 7.40 4.33
C GLY A 333 15.41 7.88 3.49
N SER A 334 15.23 7.30 2.30
CA SER A 334 13.99 7.32 1.50
C SER A 334 13.56 5.87 1.32
N MET A 335 12.30 5.57 1.64
CA MET A 335 11.76 4.21 1.52
C MET A 335 11.89 3.72 0.09
N VAL A 336 11.50 4.52 -0.91
CA VAL A 336 11.55 4.14 -2.32
C VAL A 336 12.98 3.82 -2.76
N GLY A 337 13.96 4.66 -2.37
CA GLY A 337 15.37 4.42 -2.70
C GLY A 337 15.94 3.15 -2.08
N ASP A 338 15.66 2.92 -0.79
CA ASP A 338 16.15 1.75 -0.07
C ASP A 338 15.48 0.45 -0.55
N VAL A 339 14.18 0.49 -0.86
CA VAL A 339 13.42 -0.63 -1.40
C VAL A 339 13.83 -0.96 -2.82
N HIS A 340 14.03 0.03 -3.70
CA HIS A 340 14.48 -0.19 -5.07
C HIS A 340 15.82 -0.94 -5.10
N ARG A 341 16.77 -0.54 -4.24
CA ARG A 341 18.04 -1.27 -4.07
C ARG A 341 17.80 -2.69 -3.55
N THR A 342 16.92 -2.87 -2.58
CA THR A 342 16.60 -4.17 -2.00
C THR A 342 15.97 -5.12 -3.02
N LEU A 343 15.11 -4.61 -3.91
CA LEU A 343 14.52 -5.38 -5.01
C LEU A 343 15.58 -5.89 -5.99
N LEU A 344 16.55 -5.05 -6.37
CA LEU A 344 17.56 -5.40 -7.38
C LEU A 344 18.72 -6.22 -6.81
N TYR A 345 19.17 -5.92 -5.60
CA TYR A 345 20.39 -6.52 -5.02
C TYR A 345 20.12 -7.51 -3.90
N GLY A 346 18.86 -7.65 -3.48
CA GLY A 346 18.47 -8.46 -2.34
C GLY A 346 18.92 -7.87 -1.01
N GLY A 347 18.60 -8.60 0.05
CA GLY A 347 18.83 -8.21 1.44
C GLY A 347 17.54 -7.83 2.13
N ILE A 348 17.65 -7.09 3.23
CA ILE A 348 16.50 -6.74 4.08
C ILE A 348 16.43 -5.24 4.33
N PHE A 349 15.25 -4.67 4.13
CA PHE A 349 14.88 -3.32 4.55
C PHE A 349 13.99 -3.40 5.79
N GLY A 350 14.17 -2.47 6.72
CA GLY A 350 13.33 -2.37 7.90
C GLY A 350 13.12 -0.95 8.40
N TYR A 351 11.87 -0.67 8.72
CA TYR A 351 11.42 0.45 9.53
C TYR A 351 10.60 -0.13 10.70
N PRO A 352 11.26 -0.67 11.74
CA PRO A 352 10.58 -1.32 12.85
C PRO A 352 9.85 -0.32 13.75
N ALA A 353 9.03 -0.84 14.66
CA ALA A 353 8.58 -0.07 15.82
C ALA A 353 9.78 0.31 16.70
N ASP A 354 9.65 1.44 17.39
CA ASP A 354 10.59 1.88 18.40
C ASP A 354 9.83 2.39 19.64
N SER A 355 10.55 2.73 20.71
CA SER A 355 9.94 3.20 21.97
C SER A 355 9.09 4.47 21.81
N LYS A 356 9.37 5.31 20.81
CA LYS A 356 8.61 6.53 20.47
C LYS A 356 7.44 6.21 19.52
N ASN A 357 7.68 5.39 18.50
CA ASN A 357 6.74 5.02 17.46
C ASN A 357 6.38 3.54 17.62
N GLN A 358 5.55 3.24 18.62
CA GLN A 358 5.22 1.86 19.01
C GLN A 358 4.49 1.07 17.90
N ASN A 359 3.80 1.78 17.00
CA ASN A 359 3.14 1.20 15.83
C ASN A 359 3.95 1.40 14.53
N GLY A 360 5.24 1.74 14.62
CA GLY A 360 6.04 2.14 13.46
C GLY A 360 5.74 3.56 12.98
N LYS A 361 6.48 4.01 11.96
CA LYS A 361 6.34 5.36 11.37
C LYS A 361 5.59 5.35 10.04
N LEU A 362 5.80 4.33 9.22
CA LEU A 362 5.25 4.24 7.87
C LEU A 362 3.74 3.95 7.93
N ARG A 363 2.97 4.51 6.99
CA ARG A 363 1.52 4.35 6.87
C ARG A 363 1.21 3.08 6.09
N LEU A 364 0.14 2.39 6.51
CA LEU A 364 -0.26 1.12 5.93
C LEU A 364 -0.72 1.30 4.47
N LEU A 365 -1.62 2.24 4.19
CA LEU A 365 -2.30 2.35 2.90
C LEU A 365 -1.42 2.94 1.79
N TYR A 366 -0.63 3.97 2.09
CA TYR A 366 0.10 4.74 1.09
C TYR A 366 1.57 4.34 0.93
N GLU A 367 2.14 3.63 1.92
CA GLU A 367 3.55 3.25 1.92
C GLU A 367 3.71 1.72 2.03
N ALA A 368 3.26 1.11 3.14
CA ALA A 368 3.59 -0.27 3.46
C ALA A 368 2.90 -1.29 2.53
N ALA A 369 1.59 -1.20 2.33
CA ALA A 369 0.84 -2.17 1.50
C ALA A 369 1.21 -2.09 0.01
N PRO A 370 1.31 -0.91 -0.63
CA PRO A 370 1.76 -0.79 -2.02
C PRO A 370 3.14 -1.41 -2.24
N ILE A 371 4.11 -1.08 -1.38
CA ILE A 371 5.47 -1.61 -1.49
C ILE A 371 5.52 -3.12 -1.17
N ALA A 372 4.77 -3.58 -0.17
CA ALA A 372 4.67 -5.00 0.15
C ALA A 372 4.11 -5.81 -1.04
N TYR A 373 3.08 -5.30 -1.72
CA TYR A 373 2.52 -5.93 -2.91
C TYR A 373 3.58 -6.09 -4.01
N LEU A 374 4.32 -5.02 -4.32
CA LEU A 374 5.45 -5.07 -5.27
C LEU A 374 6.51 -6.10 -4.87
N VAL A 375 6.93 -6.10 -3.60
CA VAL A 375 7.98 -7.01 -3.11
C VAL A 375 7.54 -8.46 -3.19
N GLU A 376 6.30 -8.76 -2.81
CA GLU A 376 5.74 -10.12 -2.93
C GLU A 376 5.57 -10.54 -4.40
N GLN A 377 5.15 -9.64 -5.28
CA GLN A 377 5.09 -9.90 -6.72
C GLN A 377 6.47 -10.17 -7.34
N ALA A 378 7.54 -9.66 -6.73
CA ALA A 378 8.93 -9.98 -7.08
C ALA A 378 9.46 -11.28 -6.42
N GLY A 379 8.65 -11.98 -5.61
CA GLY A 379 9.03 -13.20 -4.89
C GLY A 379 9.67 -12.96 -3.50
N GLY A 380 9.57 -11.74 -2.97
CA GLY A 380 10.02 -11.37 -1.63
C GLY A 380 8.98 -11.62 -0.55
N LEU A 381 9.29 -11.16 0.67
CA LEU A 381 8.38 -11.18 1.81
C LEU A 381 8.29 -9.81 2.46
N ALA A 382 7.13 -9.51 3.05
CA ALA A 382 6.87 -8.26 3.74
C ALA A 382 6.02 -8.49 5.01
N LEU A 383 6.61 -8.20 6.17
CA LEU A 383 6.04 -8.48 7.50
C LEU A 383 6.08 -7.22 8.40
N THR A 384 5.23 -7.17 9.41
CA THR A 384 5.33 -6.23 10.55
C THR A 384 6.30 -6.72 11.63
N GLY A 385 7.02 -7.81 11.36
CA GLY A 385 7.79 -8.62 12.32
C GLY A 385 7.19 -10.00 12.51
N LYS A 386 5.85 -10.09 12.63
CA LYS A 386 5.13 -11.38 12.79
C LYS A 386 4.02 -11.59 11.77
N THR A 387 3.27 -10.55 11.48
CA THR A 387 2.10 -10.62 10.59
C THR A 387 2.50 -10.16 9.20
N ARG A 388 2.00 -10.85 8.17
CA ARG A 388 2.15 -10.42 6.77
C ARG A 388 1.40 -9.11 6.55
N ILE A 389 2.06 -8.13 5.93
CA ILE A 389 1.51 -6.78 5.74
C ILE A 389 0.22 -6.82 4.90
N MET A 390 0.18 -7.69 3.89
CA MET A 390 -0.93 -7.83 2.95
C MET A 390 -2.23 -8.35 3.57
N ASP A 391 -2.14 -8.98 4.75
CA ASP A 391 -3.29 -9.56 5.46
C ASP A 391 -3.84 -8.61 6.54
N LEU A 392 -3.24 -7.43 6.71
CA LEU A 392 -3.71 -6.45 7.67
C LEU A 392 -4.97 -5.75 7.15
N ILE A 393 -6.00 -5.71 7.99
CA ILE A 393 -7.21 -4.93 7.74
C ILE A 393 -6.97 -3.51 8.27
N PRO A 394 -7.00 -2.48 7.40
CA PRO A 394 -6.84 -1.09 7.83
C PRO A 394 -7.99 -0.65 8.74
N LYS A 395 -7.66 -0.03 9.87
CA LYS A 395 -8.61 0.53 10.84
C LYS A 395 -8.79 2.04 10.69
N SER A 396 -7.81 2.69 10.07
CA SER A 396 -7.75 4.13 9.86
C SER A 396 -6.94 4.43 8.60
N VAL A 397 -7.32 5.50 7.92
CA VAL A 397 -6.67 6.04 6.71
C VAL A 397 -5.18 6.32 6.95
N HIS A 398 -4.84 6.76 8.16
CA HIS A 398 -3.47 7.13 8.57
C HIS A 398 -2.83 6.11 9.52
N GLN A 399 -3.34 4.87 9.53
CA GLN A 399 -2.78 3.82 10.37
C GLN A 399 -1.30 3.59 10.06
N ARG A 400 -0.46 3.62 11.10
CA ARG A 400 0.96 3.30 10.98
C ARG A 400 1.24 1.83 11.28
N VAL A 401 2.26 1.28 10.63
CA VAL A 401 2.73 -0.10 10.83
C VAL A 401 4.26 -0.19 10.82
N PRO A 402 4.86 -1.12 11.59
CA PRO A 402 6.24 -1.53 11.38
C PRO A 402 6.38 -2.24 10.03
N VAL A 403 7.53 -2.09 9.37
CA VAL A 403 7.78 -2.74 8.08
C VAL A 403 9.13 -3.44 8.12
N ILE A 404 9.15 -4.72 7.75
CA ILE A 404 10.35 -5.51 7.50
C ILE A 404 10.09 -6.27 6.19
N LEU A 405 10.89 -6.02 5.16
CA LEU A 405 10.68 -6.64 3.85
C LEU A 405 11.99 -6.85 3.09
N GLY A 406 11.92 -7.69 2.05
CA GLY A 406 13.04 -7.92 1.15
C GLY A 406 13.16 -9.39 0.75
N SER A 407 14.41 -9.84 0.62
CA SER A 407 14.77 -11.20 0.25
C SER A 407 14.07 -12.21 1.15
N PRO A 408 13.42 -13.24 0.58
CA PRO A 408 12.58 -14.14 1.35
C PRO A 408 13.34 -14.91 2.44
N ASP A 409 14.59 -15.31 2.19
CA ASP A 409 15.38 -16.03 3.19
C ASP A 409 15.81 -15.11 4.34
N ASP A 410 16.17 -13.86 4.05
CA ASP A 410 16.55 -12.87 5.06
C ASP A 410 15.36 -12.50 5.96
N VAL A 411 14.17 -12.32 5.38
CA VAL A 411 12.96 -12.00 6.14
C VAL A 411 12.48 -13.20 6.96
N ARG A 412 12.54 -14.43 6.42
CA ARG A 412 12.24 -15.66 7.19
C ARG A 412 13.21 -15.86 8.34
N GLU A 413 14.51 -15.63 8.12
CA GLU A 413 15.50 -15.69 9.19
C GLU A 413 15.17 -14.67 10.29
N CYS A 414 14.91 -13.41 9.93
CA CYS A 414 14.49 -12.38 10.89
C CYS A 414 13.27 -12.82 11.71
N ARG A 415 12.26 -13.42 11.07
CA ARG A 415 11.07 -13.94 11.75
C ARG A 415 11.41 -15.02 12.79
N LYS A 416 12.40 -15.89 12.56
CA LYS A 416 12.82 -16.90 13.54
C LYS A 416 13.26 -16.28 14.88
N TYR A 417 13.89 -15.10 14.86
CA TYR A 417 14.25 -14.38 16.08
C TYR A 417 13.00 -13.89 16.83
N TYR A 418 12.00 -13.37 16.11
CA TYR A 418 10.72 -12.97 16.70
C TYR A 418 9.96 -14.15 17.32
N ASP A 419 9.97 -15.32 16.66
CA ASP A 419 9.31 -16.53 17.14
C ASP A 419 10.04 -17.11 18.37
N ALA A 420 11.37 -17.18 18.33
CA ALA A 420 12.19 -17.66 19.45
C ALA A 420 12.02 -16.81 20.72
N PHE A 421 11.91 -15.49 20.57
CA PHE A 421 11.72 -14.57 21.69
C PHE A 421 10.36 -14.76 22.40
N THR A 422 9.35 -15.29 21.71
CA THR A 422 8.08 -15.69 22.36
C THR A 422 8.14 -17.06 23.03
N GLY A 423 9.06 -17.93 22.60
CA GLY A 423 9.19 -19.30 23.10
C GLY A 423 10.09 -19.47 24.33
N SER A 424 10.97 -18.51 24.64
CA SER A 424 11.87 -18.58 25.80
C SER A 424 12.32 -17.20 26.24
N GLN A 425 12.22 -16.92 27.55
CA GLN A 425 12.61 -15.69 28.26
C GLN A 425 11.59 -14.56 28.33
N ALA A 426 10.61 -14.71 29.24
CA ALA A 426 10.15 -13.58 30.02
C ALA A 426 10.79 -13.68 31.42
N VAL A 427 11.95 -13.04 31.62
CA VAL A 427 12.37 -12.65 32.97
C VAL A 427 11.41 -11.54 33.39
N MET A 428 10.28 -11.92 33.98
CA MET A 428 9.28 -10.98 34.44
C MET A 428 9.63 -10.48 35.84
N GLY A 429 9.83 -9.17 35.97
CA GLY A 429 9.73 -8.50 37.25
C GLY A 429 8.30 -8.60 37.82
N PRO A 430 8.12 -8.50 39.14
CA PRO A 430 6.85 -8.77 39.82
C PRO A 430 5.67 -7.89 39.37
N GLU A 431 5.92 -6.69 38.82
CA GLU A 431 4.87 -5.83 38.26
C GLU A 431 4.23 -6.39 36.98
N ALA A 432 5.01 -7.06 36.13
CA ALA A 432 4.50 -7.58 34.86
C ALA A 432 3.68 -8.88 35.04
N LEU A 433 3.91 -9.60 36.15
CA LEU A 433 3.08 -10.72 36.58
C LEU A 433 1.64 -10.27 36.94
N ALA A 434 1.51 -9.09 37.56
CA ALA A 434 0.22 -8.51 37.94
C ALA A 434 -0.59 -7.93 36.76
N ILE A 435 0.07 -7.66 35.62
CA ILE A 435 -0.57 -7.29 34.35
C ILE A 435 -1.00 -8.55 33.60
N ARG A 436 -0.16 -9.60 33.60
CA ARG A 436 -0.48 -10.91 33.00
C ARG A 436 -1.71 -11.56 33.65
N GLU A 437 -1.84 -11.51 34.98
CA GLU A 437 -3.03 -12.04 35.66
C GLU A 437 -4.32 -11.25 35.35
N ARG A 438 -4.21 -9.96 35.00
CA ARG A 438 -5.37 -9.13 34.62
C ARG A 438 -5.83 -9.36 33.17
N CYS A 439 -4.94 -9.73 32.26
CA CYS A 439 -5.28 -9.93 30.85
C CYS A 439 -5.72 -11.36 30.48
N PHE A 440 -5.55 -12.35 31.36
CA PHE A 440 -5.85 -13.77 31.05
C PHE A 440 -7.25 -14.27 31.45
N THR A 441 -8.21 -13.39 31.74
CA THR A 441 -9.61 -13.80 32.00
C THR A 441 -10.55 -13.75 30.79
N ARG A 442 -10.05 -13.59 29.55
CA ARG A 442 -10.95 -13.49 28.37
C ARG A 442 -10.54 -14.21 27.08
N LEU A 443 -9.69 -15.24 27.13
CA LEU A 443 -9.46 -16.09 25.94
C LEU A 443 -9.73 -17.56 26.27
N LYS A 444 -10.66 -18.17 25.52
CA LYS A 444 -10.92 -19.61 25.56
C LYS A 444 -9.85 -20.36 24.75
N PRO A 445 -9.38 -21.54 25.19
CA PRO A 445 -8.40 -22.33 24.43
C PRO A 445 -8.97 -22.79 23.08
N GLY A 446 -8.27 -22.54 21.97
CA GLY A 446 -8.64 -23.09 20.64
C GLY A 446 -8.40 -22.21 19.40
N GLN A 447 -7.92 -20.97 19.52
CA GLN A 447 -7.54 -20.13 18.38
C GLN A 447 -6.02 -20.00 18.24
N LEU A 448 -5.35 -21.10 17.89
CA LEU A 448 -4.13 -21.01 17.10
C LEU A 448 -4.57 -21.39 15.69
N LEU A 449 -4.67 -20.37 14.81
CA LEU A 449 -4.91 -20.61 13.40
C LEU A 449 -3.64 -21.16 12.77
N ASP A 450 -3.81 -22.34 12.22
CA ASP A 450 -2.96 -23.02 11.24
C ASP A 450 -2.50 -22.02 10.16
N THR A 451 -1.19 -21.81 10.06
CA THR A 451 -0.58 -21.14 8.92
C THR A 451 0.69 -21.90 8.56
N ASP A 452 0.51 -23.05 7.91
CA ASP A 452 1.56 -23.68 7.10
C ASP A 452 1.95 -22.68 5.99
N MET A 453 2.92 -21.83 6.29
CA MET A 453 3.60 -20.92 5.34
C MET A 453 4.68 -21.65 4.53
N ASP A 454 4.63 -22.98 4.45
CA ASP A 454 5.52 -23.81 3.63
C ASP A 454 5.07 -23.92 2.17
N THR A 455 3.94 -23.31 1.79
CA THR A 455 3.48 -23.28 0.40
C THR A 455 3.59 -21.87 -0.18
N VAL A 456 4.48 -21.74 -1.18
CA VAL A 456 4.30 -20.74 -2.24
C VAL A 456 2.90 -21.00 -2.82
N PRO A 457 2.04 -19.99 -3.03
CA PRO A 457 0.73 -20.23 -3.61
C PRO A 457 0.86 -21.02 -4.91
N ASP A 458 0.03 -22.06 -5.07
CA ASP A 458 -0.02 -23.02 -6.18
C ASP A 458 -0.21 -22.39 -7.59
N SER A 459 -0.13 -21.07 -7.73
CA SER A 459 -0.01 -20.37 -9.00
C SER A 459 1.42 -20.34 -9.57
N MET A 460 2.41 -20.93 -8.90
CA MET A 460 3.79 -21.07 -9.41
C MET A 460 4.37 -22.48 -9.24
N ALA A 461 3.58 -23.51 -9.53
CA ALA A 461 4.12 -24.85 -9.71
C ALA A 461 4.99 -24.89 -10.98
N VAL A 462 6.30 -24.90 -10.80
CA VAL A 462 7.27 -25.33 -11.80
C VAL A 462 7.01 -26.81 -12.05
N ASP A 463 6.64 -27.18 -13.28
CA ASP A 463 6.55 -28.59 -13.69
C ASP A 463 7.91 -29.24 -13.49
N SER A 464 7.99 -30.11 -12.50
CA SER A 464 9.20 -30.85 -12.12
C SER A 464 9.19 -32.20 -12.82
N ASN A 465 9.35 -32.17 -14.14
CA ASN A 465 9.80 -33.34 -14.88
C ASN A 465 11.33 -33.32 -14.90
N GLY A 466 11.92 -34.08 -13.97
CA GLY A 466 13.35 -34.12 -13.69
C GLY A 466 14.23 -34.60 -14.85
N ASP A 467 14.55 -33.74 -15.81
CA ASP A 467 15.67 -33.93 -16.73
C ASP A 467 16.61 -32.73 -16.90
N GLY A 468 16.33 -31.57 -16.30
CA GLY A 468 17.31 -30.49 -16.17
C GLY A 468 17.81 -29.89 -17.49
N THR A 469 17.03 -29.97 -18.57
CA THR A 469 17.36 -29.31 -19.84
C THR A 469 16.22 -28.40 -20.31
N VAL A 470 16.40 -27.09 -20.15
CA VAL A 470 15.65 -26.11 -20.97
C VAL A 470 16.44 -25.92 -22.25
N ASP A 471 15.98 -26.58 -23.31
CA ASP A 471 16.53 -26.41 -24.64
C ASP A 471 16.27 -24.98 -25.16
N LYS A 472 17.38 -24.27 -25.41
CA LYS A 472 17.56 -23.08 -26.26
C LYS A 472 16.84 -21.76 -25.88
N ILE A 473 17.49 -21.05 -24.96
CA ILE A 473 17.53 -19.57 -24.95
C ILE A 473 18.36 -19.10 -26.16
N VAL A 474 17.78 -18.30 -27.05
CA VAL A 474 18.55 -17.55 -28.06
C VAL A 474 19.37 -16.49 -27.33
N LYS A 475 20.69 -16.68 -27.29
CA LYS A 475 21.64 -15.70 -26.74
C LYS A 475 21.66 -14.46 -27.64
N ILE A 476 21.32 -13.29 -27.08
CA ILE A 476 21.71 -12.00 -27.66
C ILE A 476 23.24 -11.90 -27.57
N PRO A 477 23.99 -11.81 -28.68
CA PRO A 477 25.45 -11.79 -28.66
C PRO A 477 25.97 -10.53 -27.94
N LYS A 478 26.88 -10.74 -27.00
CA LYS A 478 27.59 -9.72 -26.19
C LYS A 478 28.57 -8.83 -26.99
N LYS A 479 28.35 -8.60 -28.28
CA LYS A 479 29.33 -7.91 -29.13
C LYS A 479 28.99 -6.49 -29.56
N ASP A 480 27.81 -5.97 -29.24
CA ASP A 480 27.38 -4.63 -29.68
C ASP A 480 26.86 -3.76 -28.52
N LEU A 481 27.50 -3.84 -27.36
CA LEU A 481 27.37 -2.82 -26.31
C LEU A 481 28.72 -2.11 -26.18
N ALA A 482 28.89 -1.07 -27.00
CA ALA A 482 29.94 -0.07 -26.91
C ALA A 482 29.28 1.30 -26.70
#